data_AF-A0A0F7S4X2-F1
#
_entry.id   AF-A0A0F7S4X2-F1
#
_cell.length_a   1.000
_cell.length_b   1.000
_cell.length_c   1.000
_cell.angle_alpha   90.00
_cell.angle_beta   90.00
_cell.angle_gamma   90.00
#
_symmetry.space_group_name_H-M   'P 1'
#
loop_
_entity.id
_entity.type
_entity.pdbx_description
1 polymer ?
#
loop_
_entity_poly.entity_id
_entity_poly.type
_entity_poly.pdbx_seq_one_letter_code
_entity_poly.pdbx_strand_id
1 'polypeptide(L)'
;MTVAQAAQPTISHNAAVRRHVAMLEARPARRSVAVGDGKMVQKRQTAEQLAQAAALKKWDDDFHAKNAEWQKAATAALAQGKTPPTYDQYWDGKSGDSSSSSEASSQNNSGPESDECAEQDSGSDATPASTSSSVPSATSDKGAAAAAAATGSKSNAAQSNANASSSSSSSQATAGHFDGQATYYAPGLGACGWTNTDSDYIVAISASLFDSFGTGNPNKNPACGRKISASYGGKTITVSVADRCVGCAWGDLDFTPTGFSQLADMSKGRLDGLKWSWIGSAP
;
A
#
# COMPACT_ATOMS: atom_id res chain seq x y z
N MET A 1 38.79 -29.89 10.19
CA MET A 1 38.24 -30.46 8.95
C MET A 1 37.13 -29.55 8.47
N THR A 2 37.34 -28.90 7.34
CA THR A 2 36.40 -27.98 6.68
C THR A 2 35.48 -28.82 5.80
N VAL A 3 34.16 -28.66 5.90
CA VAL A 3 33.23 -29.22 4.90
C VAL A 3 32.35 -28.09 4.38
N ALA A 4 32.32 -28.04 3.06
CA ALA A 4 31.89 -26.95 2.21
C ALA A 4 30.36 -26.76 2.18
N GLN A 5 30.00 -25.49 2.01
CA GLN A 5 28.66 -24.99 1.76
C GLN A 5 28.25 -25.33 0.31
N ALA A 6 27.18 -26.12 0.14
CA ALA A 6 26.61 -26.41 -1.16
C ALA A 6 25.78 -25.21 -1.64
N ALA A 7 26.22 -24.61 -2.76
CA ALA A 7 25.51 -23.54 -3.45
C ALA A 7 24.28 -24.10 -4.19
N GLN A 8 23.11 -23.53 -3.94
CA GLN A 8 21.93 -23.72 -4.77
C GLN A 8 21.90 -22.64 -5.88
N PRO A 9 21.48 -22.99 -7.11
CA PRO A 9 21.55 -22.10 -8.27
C PRO A 9 20.58 -20.94 -8.16
N THR A 10 21.11 -19.72 -8.20
CA THR A 10 20.34 -18.48 -8.30
C THR A 10 19.72 -18.36 -9.70
N ILE A 11 18.46 -18.77 -9.85
CA ILE A 11 17.65 -18.30 -10.97
C ILE A 11 17.37 -16.82 -10.73
N SER A 12 18.18 -16.05 -11.43
CA SER A 12 18.38 -14.62 -11.32
C SER A 12 17.09 -13.82 -11.59
N HIS A 13 16.47 -13.30 -10.51
CA HIS A 13 15.52 -12.17 -10.53
C HIS A 13 16.08 -10.90 -11.21
N ASN A 14 17.35 -10.94 -11.62
CA ASN A 14 18.09 -9.87 -12.26
C ASN A 14 17.76 -9.77 -13.77
N ALA A 15 17.13 -10.75 -14.42
CA ALA A 15 16.81 -10.68 -15.85
C ALA A 15 15.64 -9.74 -16.19
N ALA A 16 14.58 -9.75 -15.38
CA ALA A 16 13.43 -8.86 -15.54
C ALA A 16 13.78 -7.41 -15.18
N VAL A 17 14.54 -7.21 -14.10
CA VAL A 17 15.05 -5.89 -13.68
C VAL A 17 16.04 -5.34 -14.71
N ARG A 18 16.97 -6.16 -15.24
CA ARG A 18 17.90 -5.71 -16.30
C ARG A 18 17.19 -5.40 -17.62
N ARG A 19 16.12 -6.12 -17.98
CA ARG A 19 15.30 -5.79 -19.16
C ARG A 19 14.52 -4.49 -18.97
N HIS A 20 14.04 -4.20 -17.75
CA HIS A 20 13.38 -2.94 -17.44
C HIS A 20 14.36 -1.75 -17.43
N VAL A 21 15.57 -1.93 -16.89
CA VAL A 21 16.64 -0.91 -16.92
C VAL A 21 17.12 -0.64 -18.35
N ALA A 22 17.32 -1.68 -19.17
CA ALA A 22 17.69 -1.52 -20.58
C ALA A 22 16.61 -0.79 -21.40
N MET A 23 15.31 -1.00 -21.10
CA MET A 23 14.23 -0.23 -21.72
C MET A 23 14.18 1.25 -21.26
N LEU A 24 14.67 1.56 -20.06
CA LEU A 24 14.75 2.94 -19.57
C LEU A 24 15.94 3.71 -20.16
N GLU A 25 17.07 3.05 -20.41
CA GLU A 25 18.27 3.64 -21.02
C GLU A 25 18.17 3.82 -22.54
N ALA A 26 17.37 2.99 -23.24
CA ALA A 26 17.16 3.09 -24.68
C ALA A 26 16.18 4.21 -25.10
N ARG A 27 15.70 5.05 -24.17
CA ARG A 27 14.78 6.15 -24.48
C ARG A 27 15.53 7.26 -25.22
N PRO A 28 15.21 7.58 -26.49
CA PRO A 28 15.86 8.67 -27.18
C PRO A 28 15.55 9.99 -26.46
N ALA A 29 16.60 10.75 -26.15
CA ALA A 29 16.49 12.07 -25.54
C ALA A 29 15.56 12.96 -26.38
N ARG A 30 14.51 13.51 -25.76
CA ARG A 30 13.61 14.46 -26.43
C ARG A 30 14.44 15.69 -26.82
N ARG A 31 14.75 15.83 -28.12
CA ARG A 31 15.18 17.12 -28.69
C ARG A 31 14.08 18.15 -28.42
N SER A 32 14.43 19.21 -27.70
CA SER A 32 13.60 20.39 -27.54
C SER A 32 13.43 21.05 -28.91
N VAL A 33 12.23 20.93 -29.48
CA VAL A 33 11.83 21.74 -30.64
C VAL A 33 11.29 23.06 -30.08
N ALA A 34 11.92 24.18 -30.46
CA ALA A 34 11.43 25.51 -30.16
C ALA A 34 10.03 25.69 -30.76
N VAL A 35 9.04 25.99 -29.92
CA VAL A 35 7.65 26.22 -30.34
C VAL A 35 7.49 27.71 -30.63
N GLY A 36 7.45 28.06 -31.91
CA GLY A 36 6.91 29.34 -32.38
C GLY A 36 5.39 29.37 -32.26
N ASP A 37 4.86 30.58 -32.16
CA ASP A 37 3.51 30.95 -31.73
C ASP A 37 2.32 30.14 -32.28
N GLY A 38 1.36 29.89 -31.38
CA GLY A 38 -0.06 29.95 -31.71
C GLY A 38 -0.74 28.72 -32.30
N LYS A 39 -0.88 27.63 -31.54
CA LYS A 39 -2.12 26.80 -31.47
C LYS A 39 -1.94 25.67 -30.46
N MET A 40 -2.90 25.51 -29.53
CA MET A 40 -2.97 24.34 -28.67
C MET A 40 -3.30 23.10 -29.51
N VAL A 41 -2.27 22.39 -29.95
CA VAL A 41 -2.41 21.04 -30.51
C VAL A 41 -2.48 20.09 -29.32
N GLN A 42 -3.66 19.52 -29.06
CA GLN A 42 -3.75 18.35 -28.19
C GLN A 42 -2.83 17.28 -28.78
N LYS A 43 -1.75 16.96 -28.05
CA LYS A 43 -0.85 15.87 -28.43
C LYS A 43 -1.67 14.59 -28.42
N ARG A 44 -2.15 14.17 -29.60
CA ARG A 44 -2.71 12.84 -29.78
C ARG A 44 -1.65 11.86 -29.30
N GLN A 45 -2.00 11.04 -28.32
CA GLN A 45 -1.16 9.94 -27.87
C GLN A 45 -0.73 9.14 -29.11
N THR A 46 0.55 8.76 -29.18
CA THR A 46 1.00 7.94 -30.31
C THR A 46 0.24 6.61 -30.29
N ALA A 47 0.06 5.98 -31.45
CA ALA A 47 -0.58 4.66 -31.53
C ALA A 47 0.11 3.64 -30.60
N GLU A 48 1.42 3.80 -30.40
CA GLU A 48 2.21 3.00 -29.47
C GLU A 48 1.85 3.26 -27.99
N GLN A 49 1.66 4.53 -27.59
CA GLN A 49 1.23 4.86 -26.23
C GLN A 49 -0.18 4.32 -25.93
N LEU A 50 -1.08 4.36 -26.93
CA LEU A 50 -2.42 3.79 -26.79
C LEU A 50 -2.38 2.25 -26.70
N ALA A 51 -1.50 1.60 -27.47
CA ALA A 51 -1.30 0.15 -27.42
C ALA A 51 -0.70 -0.30 -26.07
N GLN A 52 0.28 0.45 -25.54
CA GLN A 52 0.85 0.19 -24.22
C GLN A 52 -0.19 0.36 -23.10
N ALA A 53 -1.00 1.43 -23.15
CA ALA A 53 -2.09 1.64 -22.19
C ALA A 53 -3.15 0.53 -22.28
N ALA A 54 -3.49 0.06 -23.48
CA ALA A 54 -4.42 -1.05 -23.67
C ALA A 54 -3.86 -2.38 -23.14
N ALA A 55 -2.57 -2.64 -23.32
CA ALA A 55 -1.92 -3.83 -22.77
C ALA A 55 -1.88 -3.81 -21.24
N LEU A 56 -1.57 -2.66 -20.64
CA LEU A 56 -1.64 -2.44 -19.18
C LEU A 56 -3.05 -2.66 -18.64
N LYS A 57 -4.06 -2.08 -19.28
CA LYS A 57 -5.46 -2.28 -18.88
C LYS A 57 -5.87 -3.76 -18.99
N LYS A 58 -5.48 -4.45 -20.06
CA LYS A 58 -5.77 -5.87 -20.24
C LYS A 58 -5.12 -6.73 -19.15
N TRP A 59 -3.90 -6.39 -18.75
CA TRP A 59 -3.20 -7.08 -17.67
C TRP A 59 -3.87 -6.85 -16.31
N ASP A 60 -4.29 -5.61 -16.04
CA ASP A 60 -5.03 -5.24 -14.84
C ASP A 60 -6.38 -5.99 -14.75
N ASP A 61 -7.15 -6.00 -15.85
CA ASP A 61 -8.41 -6.74 -15.96
C ASP A 61 -8.19 -8.26 -15.73
N ASP A 62 -7.13 -8.86 -16.31
CA ASP A 62 -6.79 -10.28 -16.14
C ASP A 62 -6.37 -10.60 -14.69
N PHE A 63 -5.57 -9.73 -14.09
CA PHE A 63 -5.16 -9.87 -12.69
C PHE A 63 -6.38 -9.81 -11.75
N HIS A 64 -7.29 -8.85 -11.96
CA HIS A 64 -8.51 -8.75 -11.17
C HIS A 64 -9.44 -9.96 -11.35
N ALA A 65 -9.58 -10.47 -12.57
CA ALA A 65 -10.36 -11.68 -12.82
C ALA A 65 -9.78 -12.90 -12.09
N LYS A 66 -8.46 -13.08 -12.14
CA LYS A 66 -7.76 -14.18 -11.44
C LYS A 66 -7.84 -14.06 -9.92
N ASN A 67 -7.67 -12.84 -9.40
CA ASN A 67 -7.77 -12.59 -7.97
C ASN A 67 -9.20 -12.81 -7.45
N ALA A 68 -10.22 -12.39 -8.21
CA ALA A 68 -11.62 -12.63 -7.87
C ALA A 68 -11.95 -14.13 -7.86
N GLU A 69 -11.41 -14.90 -8.80
CA GLU A 69 -11.59 -16.35 -8.84
C GLU A 69 -10.94 -17.05 -7.64
N TRP A 70 -9.69 -16.67 -7.32
CA TRP A 70 -8.99 -17.17 -6.14
C TRP A 70 -9.73 -16.82 -4.84
N GLN A 71 -10.23 -15.59 -4.69
CA GLN A 71 -11.01 -15.17 -3.53
C GLN A 71 -12.27 -16.01 -3.37
N LYS A 72 -13.00 -16.29 -4.47
CA LYS A 72 -14.18 -17.16 -4.45
C LYS A 72 -13.83 -18.58 -3.98
N ALA A 73 -12.71 -19.12 -4.44
CA ALA A 73 -12.23 -20.44 -4.01
C ALA A 73 -11.82 -20.46 -2.52
N ALA A 74 -11.16 -19.39 -2.05
CA ALA A 74 -10.79 -19.24 -0.65
C ALA A 74 -12.03 -19.18 0.26
N THR A 75 -13.06 -18.41 -0.12
CA THR A 75 -14.33 -18.36 0.62
C THR A 75 -15.05 -19.71 0.62
N ALA A 76 -15.03 -20.44 -0.50
CA ALA A 76 -15.63 -21.78 -0.58
C ALA A 76 -14.88 -22.80 0.31
N ALA A 77 -13.55 -22.73 0.40
CA ALA A 77 -12.76 -23.55 1.30
C ALA A 77 -13.10 -23.28 2.77
N LEU A 78 -13.22 -22.00 3.15
CA LEU A 78 -13.64 -21.58 4.49
C LEU A 78 -15.04 -22.08 4.85
N ALA A 79 -15.99 -22.02 3.91
CA ALA A 79 -17.35 -22.54 4.10
C ALA A 79 -17.37 -24.07 4.34
N GLN A 80 -16.36 -24.79 3.85
CA GLN A 80 -16.17 -26.23 4.06
C GLN A 80 -15.31 -26.54 5.30
N GLY A 81 -14.92 -25.54 6.10
CA GLY A 81 -14.02 -25.71 7.25
C GLY A 81 -12.58 -26.07 6.88
N LYS A 82 -12.19 -25.87 5.62
CA LYS A 82 -10.83 -26.13 5.11
C LYS A 82 -10.00 -24.85 5.11
N THR A 83 -8.69 -24.98 5.26
CA THR A 83 -7.75 -23.88 5.08
C THR A 83 -7.71 -23.45 3.60
N PRO A 84 -7.91 -22.16 3.27
CA PRO A 84 -7.82 -21.68 1.89
C PRO A 84 -6.46 -21.98 1.23
N PRO A 85 -6.43 -22.29 -0.07
CA PRO A 85 -5.19 -22.41 -0.81
C PRO A 85 -4.51 -21.04 -0.96
N THR A 86 -3.17 -21.00 -0.95
CA THR A 86 -2.44 -19.79 -1.32
C THR A 86 -2.67 -19.47 -2.80
N TYR A 87 -2.42 -18.22 -3.21
CA TYR A 87 -2.61 -17.81 -4.61
C TYR A 87 -1.79 -18.69 -5.57
N ASP A 88 -0.51 -18.93 -5.26
CA ASP A 88 0.35 -19.80 -6.08
C ASP A 88 -0.15 -21.24 -6.11
N GLN A 89 -0.57 -21.81 -4.97
CA GLN A 89 -1.12 -23.18 -4.91
C GLN A 89 -2.40 -23.35 -5.75
N TYR A 90 -3.25 -22.31 -5.79
CA TYR A 90 -4.48 -22.33 -6.57
C TYR A 90 -4.22 -22.33 -8.08
N TRP A 91 -3.15 -21.67 -8.53
CA TRP A 91 -2.81 -21.54 -9.95
C TRP A 91 -1.81 -22.58 -10.46
N ASP A 92 -0.93 -23.11 -9.60
CA ASP A 92 -0.01 -24.20 -9.93
C ASP A 92 -0.77 -25.43 -10.46
N GLY A 93 -1.87 -25.81 -9.78
CA GLY A 93 -2.75 -26.91 -10.19
C GLY A 93 -3.67 -26.63 -11.39
N LYS A 94 -3.71 -25.39 -11.90
CA LYS A 94 -4.62 -24.96 -12.97
C LYS A 94 -3.90 -24.59 -14.27
N SER A 95 -2.56 -24.61 -14.25
CA SER A 95 -1.70 -24.24 -15.37
C SER A 95 -1.39 -25.39 -16.35
N GLY A 96 -2.03 -26.56 -16.19
CA GLY A 96 -1.80 -27.73 -17.03
C GLY A 96 -3.01 -28.13 -17.86
N ASP A 97 -3.23 -27.46 -19.00
CA ASP A 97 -4.03 -28.00 -20.09
C ASP A 97 -3.20 -27.93 -21.38
N SER A 98 -2.45 -29.01 -21.67
CA SER A 98 -2.11 -29.52 -23.01
C SER A 98 -1.16 -30.72 -22.94
N SER A 99 -1.70 -31.90 -23.24
CA SER A 99 -1.05 -33.12 -23.79
C SER A 99 -0.51 -34.19 -22.83
N SER A 100 -1.28 -35.28 -22.74
CA SER A 100 -0.92 -36.72 -22.87
C SER A 100 0.53 -37.15 -22.63
N SER A 101 0.89 -38.26 -21.99
CA SER A 101 0.18 -39.52 -21.67
C SER A 101 1.17 -40.42 -20.90
N SER A 102 0.67 -41.25 -19.98
CA SER A 102 1.16 -42.57 -19.52
C SER A 102 2.69 -42.74 -19.28
N GLU A 103 3.17 -43.23 -18.14
CA GLU A 103 3.06 -44.65 -17.76
C GLU A 103 3.24 -44.86 -16.24
N ALA A 104 2.73 -46.01 -15.81
CA ALA A 104 2.64 -46.51 -14.45
C ALA A 104 3.98 -46.96 -13.84
N SER A 105 4.06 -46.93 -12.51
CA SER A 105 4.64 -48.04 -11.72
C SER A 105 4.41 -47.86 -10.21
N SER A 106 3.41 -48.58 -9.71
CA SER A 106 3.46 -49.57 -8.63
C SER A 106 4.45 -49.40 -7.46
N GLN A 107 3.92 -49.45 -6.22
CA GLN A 107 4.20 -50.47 -5.17
C GLN A 107 3.63 -49.95 -3.83
N ASN A 108 2.56 -50.55 -3.26
CA ASN A 108 2.56 -51.64 -2.26
C ASN A 108 3.21 -51.21 -0.91
N ASN A 109 2.70 -51.44 0.30
CA ASN A 109 1.60 -52.27 0.81
C ASN A 109 1.38 -52.00 2.34
N SER A 110 0.14 -52.22 2.82
CA SER A 110 -0.31 -52.77 4.14
C SER A 110 0.08 -52.14 5.51
N GLY A 111 -0.95 -51.93 6.35
CA GLY A 111 -0.90 -51.90 7.83
C GLY A 111 -0.87 -53.33 8.46
N PRO A 112 -1.42 -53.63 9.67
CA PRO A 112 -2.18 -52.80 10.64
C PRO A 112 -1.83 -53.04 12.15
N GLU A 113 -2.60 -52.40 13.08
CA GLU A 113 -2.95 -52.81 14.48
C GLU A 113 -1.82 -52.89 15.56
N SER A 114 -1.97 -52.60 16.87
CA SER A 114 -3.11 -52.52 17.81
C SER A 114 -2.75 -51.83 19.17
N ASP A 115 -3.80 -51.62 19.97
CA ASP A 115 -3.93 -51.70 21.45
C ASP A 115 -3.63 -50.53 22.42
N GLU A 116 -4.65 -50.34 23.27
CA GLU A 116 -4.87 -49.44 24.41
C GLU A 116 -4.03 -49.75 25.68
N CYS A 117 -3.98 -48.78 26.62
CA CYS A 117 -4.44 -48.96 28.02
C CYS A 117 -4.49 -47.62 28.81
N ALA A 118 -5.72 -47.22 29.14
CA ALA A 118 -6.26 -46.82 30.46
C ALA A 118 -5.76 -45.61 31.30
N GLU A 119 -6.76 -45.10 32.03
CA GLU A 119 -6.94 -43.86 32.80
C GLU A 119 -6.29 -43.79 34.19
N GLN A 120 -6.30 -42.57 34.78
CA GLN A 120 -6.81 -42.18 36.12
C GLN A 120 -6.17 -40.82 36.51
N ASP A 121 -6.74 -39.88 37.26
CA ASP A 121 -8.07 -39.61 37.85
C ASP A 121 -7.94 -38.27 38.63
N SER A 122 -9.08 -37.62 38.89
CA SER A 122 -9.37 -36.61 39.95
C SER A 122 -8.71 -35.22 39.87
N GLY A 123 -9.40 -34.07 39.94
CA GLY A 123 -10.79 -33.74 40.25
C GLY A 123 -10.86 -32.62 41.31
N SER A 124 -11.90 -31.78 41.22
CA SER A 124 -12.42 -30.80 42.23
C SER A 124 -11.91 -29.34 42.13
N ASP A 125 -12.69 -28.27 42.34
CA ASP A 125 -14.14 -28.00 42.44
C ASP A 125 -14.32 -26.47 42.61
N ALA A 126 -15.55 -25.99 42.42
CA ALA A 126 -16.17 -24.79 43.00
C ALA A 126 -15.97 -23.38 42.36
N THR A 127 -16.99 -22.97 41.61
CA THR A 127 -17.60 -21.61 41.61
C THR A 127 -18.44 -21.39 42.90
N PRO A 128 -18.76 -20.16 43.39
CA PRO A 128 -19.81 -19.33 42.75
C PRO A 128 -19.76 -17.78 42.94
N ALA A 129 -20.54 -17.12 42.05
CA ALA A 129 -21.43 -15.95 42.23
C ALA A 129 -20.92 -14.49 42.43
N SER A 130 -21.26 -13.68 41.42
CA SER A 130 -22.09 -12.44 41.44
C SER A 130 -21.70 -11.22 42.30
N THR A 131 -21.56 -10.03 41.66
CA THR A 131 -22.28 -8.79 42.06
C THR A 131 -22.35 -7.77 40.91
N SER A 132 -23.53 -7.16 40.74
CA SER A 132 -23.90 -6.10 39.79
C SER A 132 -23.67 -4.67 40.35
N SER A 133 -23.91 -3.67 39.47
CA SER A 133 -24.26 -2.26 39.76
C SER A 133 -23.07 -1.30 39.97
N SER A 134 -23.04 -0.04 39.53
CA SER A 134 -23.97 0.87 38.83
C SER A 134 -23.22 2.18 38.50
N VAL A 135 -23.66 2.89 37.45
CA VAL A 135 -23.30 4.29 37.10
C VAL A 135 -23.67 5.30 38.21
N PRO A 136 -23.09 6.53 38.19
CA PRO A 136 -23.85 7.66 37.63
C PRO A 136 -23.02 8.71 36.84
N SER A 137 -23.76 9.45 36.01
CA SER A 137 -23.40 10.72 35.32
C SER A 137 -23.74 11.96 36.17
N ALA A 138 -23.30 13.14 35.68
CA ALA A 138 -23.57 14.55 36.06
C ALA A 138 -22.39 15.23 36.78
N THR A 139 -21.95 16.47 36.50
CA THR A 139 -22.49 17.61 35.73
C THR A 139 -21.37 18.66 35.50
N SER A 140 -21.63 19.57 34.55
CA SER A 140 -20.98 20.85 34.23
C SER A 140 -20.38 21.63 35.40
N ASP A 141 -19.29 22.38 35.16
CA ASP A 141 -19.35 23.83 35.40
C ASP A 141 -18.27 24.67 34.69
N LYS A 142 -18.72 25.88 34.39
CA LYS A 142 -18.13 26.98 33.64
C LYS A 142 -17.41 27.92 34.60
N GLY A 143 -16.15 28.26 34.32
CA GLY A 143 -15.38 29.26 35.07
C GLY A 143 -14.60 30.17 34.13
N ALA A 144 -15.18 31.33 33.85
CA ALA A 144 -14.56 32.44 33.13
C ALA A 144 -13.88 33.42 34.10
N ALA A 145 -13.16 34.38 33.52
CA ALA A 145 -12.57 35.60 34.09
C ALA A 145 -11.13 35.46 34.62
N ALA A 146 -10.21 36.41 34.43
CA ALA A 146 -10.17 37.64 33.65
C ALA A 146 -8.71 38.12 33.63
N ALA A 147 -8.24 38.60 32.48
CA ALA A 147 -7.76 39.96 32.21
C ALA A 147 -6.65 40.51 33.13
N ALA A 148 -5.52 40.87 32.50
CA ALA A 148 -4.91 42.19 32.72
C ALA A 148 -4.07 42.55 31.49
N ALA A 149 -4.50 43.63 30.83
CA ALA A 149 -3.80 44.29 29.75
C ALA A 149 -2.67 45.17 30.29
N ALA A 150 -1.63 45.38 29.49
CA ALA A 150 -0.84 46.60 29.52
C ALA A 150 -0.40 46.96 28.10
N THR A 151 -0.96 48.07 27.63
CA THR A 151 -0.71 48.83 26.41
C THR A 151 0.69 49.47 26.37
N GLY A 152 1.22 49.68 25.17
CA GLY A 152 2.35 50.59 24.96
C GLY A 152 2.94 50.60 23.55
N SER A 153 2.24 51.21 22.60
CA SER A 153 2.72 51.50 21.23
C SER A 153 3.86 52.53 21.22
N LYS A 154 4.91 52.33 20.40
CA LYS A 154 5.50 53.35 19.50
C LYS A 154 6.15 52.71 18.28
N SER A 155 5.79 53.26 17.13
CA SER A 155 6.22 52.93 15.77
C SER A 155 7.70 53.26 15.51
N ASN A 156 8.34 52.51 14.62
CA ASN A 156 9.29 53.06 13.66
C ASN A 156 9.28 52.18 12.39
N ALA A 157 8.91 52.80 11.28
CA ALA A 157 9.04 52.25 9.95
C ALA A 157 10.46 52.49 9.42
N ALA A 158 11.08 51.48 8.81
CA ALA A 158 12.03 51.67 7.72
C ALA A 158 12.12 50.40 6.87
N GLN A 159 12.12 50.64 5.57
CA GLN A 159 11.94 49.75 4.43
C GLN A 159 13.21 48.97 4.06
N SER A 160 12.99 47.76 3.52
CA SER A 160 13.72 47.09 2.42
C SER A 160 15.26 47.11 2.38
N ASN A 161 15.90 45.94 2.34
CA ASN A 161 16.26 45.32 1.05
C ASN A 161 16.73 43.87 1.20
N ALA A 162 16.51 43.11 0.13
CA ALA A 162 16.80 41.70 -0.05
C ALA A 162 18.30 41.34 0.04
N ASN A 163 18.61 40.20 0.64
CA ASN A 163 19.24 39.06 -0.03
C ASN A 163 19.32 37.88 0.95
N ALA A 164 18.26 37.07 1.03
CA ALA A 164 18.28 35.81 1.75
C ALA A 164 18.83 34.73 0.81
N SER A 165 20.13 34.45 0.92
CA SER A 165 20.72 33.26 0.30
C SER A 165 20.16 32.04 1.01
N SER A 166 19.26 31.39 0.29
CA SER A 166 18.56 30.16 0.61
C SER A 166 19.51 29.06 1.09
N SER A 167 19.13 28.52 2.23
CA SER A 167 19.44 27.17 2.67
C SER A 167 19.36 26.18 1.50
N SER A 168 20.40 25.36 1.38
CA SER A 168 20.42 24.18 0.53
C SER A 168 19.29 23.25 0.94
N SER A 169 18.16 23.35 0.24
CA SER A 169 17.14 22.32 0.23
C SER A 169 17.80 21.06 -0.32
N SER A 170 17.99 20.08 0.55
CA SER A 170 18.28 18.71 0.13
C SER A 170 17.13 18.30 -0.78
N SER A 171 17.38 18.33 -2.09
CA SER A 171 16.53 17.73 -3.09
C SER A 171 16.42 16.25 -2.74
N GLN A 172 15.37 15.92 -1.98
CA GLN A 172 14.98 14.57 -1.65
C GLN A 172 14.83 13.84 -2.98
N ALA A 173 15.78 12.94 -3.26
CA ALA A 173 15.75 12.14 -4.46
C ALA A 173 14.41 11.38 -4.46
N THR A 174 13.53 11.69 -5.40
CA THR A 174 12.26 11.00 -5.55
C THR A 174 12.46 9.84 -6.52
N ALA A 175 12.00 8.64 -6.14
CA ALA A 175 12.12 7.44 -6.96
C ALA A 175 10.73 6.91 -7.36
N GLY A 176 10.55 6.59 -8.64
CA GLY A 176 9.30 6.09 -9.20
C GLY A 176 8.23 7.17 -9.30
N HIS A 177 7.77 7.47 -10.51
CA HIS A 177 6.63 8.37 -10.73
C HIS A 177 5.38 7.53 -10.98
N PHE A 178 4.31 7.82 -10.24
CA PHE A 178 3.03 7.15 -10.31
C PHE A 178 1.94 8.18 -10.60
N ASP A 179 0.94 7.75 -11.36
CA ASP A 179 -0.31 8.47 -11.60
C ASP A 179 -1.46 7.64 -11.01
N GLY A 180 -2.47 8.30 -10.47
CA GLY A 180 -3.65 7.64 -9.90
C GLY A 180 -4.73 8.62 -9.46
N GLN A 181 -5.62 8.14 -8.59
CA GLN A 181 -6.65 8.93 -7.94
C GLN A 181 -6.31 9.17 -6.46
N ALA A 182 -6.86 10.25 -5.90
CA ALA A 182 -6.86 10.49 -4.46
C ALA A 182 -8.28 10.33 -3.91
N THR A 183 -8.41 9.64 -2.78
CA THR A 183 -9.61 9.66 -1.92
C THR A 183 -9.22 9.93 -0.48
N TYR A 184 -10.19 9.89 0.44
CA TYR A 184 -9.91 9.91 1.86
C TYR A 184 -10.76 8.89 2.64
N TYR A 185 -10.24 8.48 3.79
CA TYR A 185 -10.89 7.58 4.73
C TYR A 185 -10.77 8.07 6.17
N ALA A 186 -11.57 7.49 7.07
CA ALA A 186 -11.41 7.68 8.51
C ALA A 186 -10.42 6.63 9.05
N PRO A 187 -9.19 7.01 9.44
CA PRO A 187 -8.18 6.08 9.93
C PRO A 187 -8.51 5.44 11.28
N GLY A 188 -7.81 4.34 11.54
CA GLY A 188 -7.82 3.60 12.79
C GLY A 188 -6.56 2.74 12.90
N LEU A 189 -6.70 1.48 13.30
CA LEU A 189 -5.59 0.52 13.24
C LEU A 189 -5.28 0.18 11.78
N GLY A 190 -4.13 0.62 11.29
CA GLY A 190 -3.71 0.38 9.91
C GLY A 190 -3.00 -0.97 9.74
N ALA A 191 -2.86 -1.42 8.49
CA ALA A 191 -2.14 -2.64 8.11
C ALA A 191 -0.67 -2.64 8.54
N CYS A 192 -0.08 -1.48 8.80
CA CYS A 192 1.27 -1.36 9.33
C CYS A 192 1.37 -1.66 10.85
N GLY A 193 0.24 -1.90 11.53
CA GLY A 193 0.22 -2.39 12.90
C GLY A 193 0.20 -1.31 13.98
N TRP A 194 -0.05 -0.06 13.63
CA TRP A 194 -0.24 1.04 14.59
C TRP A 194 -1.54 1.80 14.31
N THR A 195 -2.06 2.46 15.34
CA THR A 195 -3.28 3.27 15.27
C THR A 195 -2.94 4.67 14.76
N ASN A 196 -3.74 5.17 13.83
CA ASN A 196 -3.66 6.51 13.27
C ASN A 196 -5.00 7.25 13.50
N THR A 197 -4.96 8.57 13.38
CA THR A 197 -6.07 9.50 13.59
C THR A 197 -6.24 10.41 12.38
N ASP A 198 -7.40 11.07 12.29
CA ASP A 198 -7.73 11.99 11.18
C ASP A 198 -6.73 13.13 11.01
N SER A 199 -5.97 13.46 12.06
CA SER A 199 -4.97 14.53 12.10
C SER A 199 -3.60 14.10 11.55
N ASP A 200 -3.36 12.81 11.37
CA ASP A 200 -2.07 12.30 10.93
C ASP A 200 -1.88 12.45 9.43
N TYR A 201 -0.68 12.84 9.00
CA TYR A 201 -0.31 12.90 7.57
C TYR A 201 0.09 11.50 7.07
N ILE A 202 -0.89 10.60 7.01
CA ILE A 202 -0.72 9.24 6.53
C ILE A 202 -1.58 8.94 5.31
N VAL A 203 -1.26 7.84 4.65
CA VAL A 203 -1.94 7.36 3.45
C VAL A 203 -1.99 5.84 3.44
N ALA A 204 -3.08 5.29 2.92
CA ALA A 204 -3.18 3.91 2.51
C ALA A 204 -2.79 3.80 1.03
N ILE A 205 -1.85 2.92 0.71
CA ILE A 205 -1.51 2.59 -0.67
C ILE A 205 -2.33 1.39 -1.13
N SER A 206 -2.49 1.21 -2.44
CA SER A 206 -3.24 0.07 -2.99
C SER A 206 -2.74 -1.27 -2.47
N ALA A 207 -3.67 -2.21 -2.26
CA ALA A 207 -3.38 -3.57 -1.84
C ALA A 207 -2.33 -4.24 -2.72
N SER A 208 -2.45 -4.12 -4.03
CA SER A 208 -1.52 -4.72 -4.99
C SER A 208 -0.11 -4.13 -4.87
N LEU A 209 0.02 -2.82 -4.66
CA LEU A 209 1.31 -2.19 -4.45
C LEU A 209 1.89 -2.55 -3.08
N PHE A 210 1.08 -2.50 -2.02
CA PHE A 210 1.49 -2.88 -0.67
C PHE A 210 2.04 -4.31 -0.64
N ASP A 211 1.29 -5.26 -1.18
CA ASP A 211 1.65 -6.69 -1.16
C ASP A 211 2.86 -7.00 -2.05
N SER A 212 3.19 -6.13 -3.02
CA SER A 212 4.39 -6.31 -3.85
C SER A 212 5.71 -6.19 -3.07
N PHE A 213 5.70 -5.53 -1.90
CA PHE A 213 6.89 -5.32 -1.08
C PHE A 213 7.06 -6.36 0.04
N GLY A 214 6.03 -7.13 0.38
CA GLY A 214 6.07 -8.03 1.53
C GLY A 214 5.18 -9.25 1.37
N THR A 215 5.65 -10.41 1.82
CA THR A 215 5.00 -11.72 1.58
C THR A 215 4.46 -12.36 2.87
N GLY A 216 4.24 -11.58 3.93
CA GLY A 216 3.92 -12.12 5.26
C GLY A 216 3.19 -11.13 6.16
N ASN A 217 3.63 -11.00 7.41
CA ASN A 217 3.00 -10.13 8.39
C ASN A 217 2.93 -8.67 7.85
N PRO A 218 1.74 -8.11 7.63
CA PRO A 218 1.58 -6.78 7.04
C PRO A 218 2.19 -5.67 7.92
N ASN A 219 2.24 -5.88 9.23
CA ASN A 219 2.84 -4.93 10.18
C ASN A 219 4.36 -4.77 9.98
N LYS A 220 4.99 -5.65 9.20
CA LYS A 220 6.42 -5.63 8.86
C LYS A 220 6.67 -5.35 7.38
N ASN A 221 5.66 -4.91 6.65
CA ASN A 221 5.81 -4.61 5.24
C ASN A 221 6.84 -3.47 5.03
N PRO A 222 7.82 -3.61 4.13
CA PRO A 222 8.83 -2.57 3.87
C PRO A 222 8.26 -1.21 3.46
N ALA A 223 7.05 -1.17 2.90
CA ALA A 223 6.36 0.07 2.58
C ALA A 223 5.94 0.87 3.82
N CYS A 224 5.75 0.22 4.97
CA CYS A 224 5.30 0.88 6.19
C CYS A 224 6.28 1.97 6.67
N GLY A 225 5.76 3.16 6.94
CA GLY A 225 6.53 4.33 7.35
C GLY A 225 7.31 5.00 6.21
N ARG A 226 7.29 4.46 5.00
CA ARG A 226 7.91 5.10 3.83
C ARG A 226 7.11 6.33 3.44
N LYS A 227 7.83 7.38 3.00
CA LYS A 227 7.25 8.67 2.68
C LYS A 227 6.95 8.79 1.19
N ILE A 228 5.81 9.38 0.87
CA ILE A 228 5.36 9.69 -0.47
C ILE A 228 5.23 11.20 -0.61
N SER A 229 5.73 11.75 -1.71
CA SER A 229 5.43 13.10 -2.18
C SER A 229 4.28 13.01 -3.18
N ALA A 230 3.12 13.56 -2.82
CA ALA A 230 1.90 13.53 -3.64
C ALA A 230 1.49 14.93 -4.08
N SER A 231 1.14 15.08 -5.35
CA SER A 231 0.86 16.35 -6.01
C SER A 231 -0.44 16.31 -6.79
N TYR A 232 -1.27 17.34 -6.60
CA TYR A 232 -2.52 17.54 -7.33
C TYR A 232 -2.82 19.03 -7.45
N GLY A 233 -3.26 19.49 -8.64
CA GLY A 233 -3.69 20.88 -8.83
C GLY A 233 -2.64 21.94 -8.45
N GLY A 234 -1.35 21.62 -8.59
CA GLY A 234 -0.24 22.52 -8.21
C GLY A 234 0.11 22.53 -6.71
N LYS A 235 -0.61 21.77 -5.88
CA LYS A 235 -0.31 21.55 -4.47
C LYS A 235 0.47 20.25 -4.31
N THR A 236 1.37 20.21 -3.34
CA THR A 236 2.17 19.02 -3.02
C THR A 236 2.22 18.81 -1.52
N ILE A 237 2.04 17.57 -1.08
CA ILE A 237 2.16 17.17 0.32
C ILE A 237 3.09 15.97 0.48
N THR A 238 3.59 15.79 1.69
CA THR A 238 4.31 14.59 2.10
C THR A 238 3.48 13.81 3.11
N VAL A 239 3.31 12.52 2.86
CA VAL A 239 2.56 11.60 3.73
C VAL A 239 3.36 10.33 3.97
N SER A 240 3.10 9.65 5.08
CA SER A 240 3.71 8.36 5.39
C SER A 240 2.73 7.23 5.13
N VAL A 241 3.21 6.15 4.52
CA VAL A 241 2.39 4.95 4.33
C VAL A 241 2.13 4.29 5.68
N ALA A 242 0.87 4.10 6.03
CA ALA A 242 0.48 3.49 7.29
C ALA A 242 -0.56 2.37 7.12
N ASP A 243 -1.11 2.20 5.92
CA ASP A 243 -2.22 1.30 5.71
C ASP A 243 -2.29 0.74 4.26
N ARG A 244 -3.18 -0.23 4.08
CA ARG A 244 -3.39 -0.98 2.85
C ARG A 244 -4.84 -0.81 2.37
N CYS A 245 -5.03 -0.16 1.24
CA CYS A 245 -6.34 0.06 0.63
C CYS A 245 -6.74 -1.09 -0.31
N VAL A 246 -7.72 -1.90 0.10
CA VAL A 246 -8.17 -3.09 -0.66
C VAL A 246 -8.96 -2.72 -1.91
N GLY A 247 -9.63 -1.56 -1.92
CA GLY A 247 -10.46 -1.10 -3.03
C GLY A 247 -9.77 -0.14 -4.01
N CYS A 248 -8.49 0.16 -3.79
CA CYS A 248 -7.73 1.13 -4.58
C CYS A 248 -7.04 0.47 -5.77
N ALA A 249 -7.03 1.15 -6.93
CA ALA A 249 -6.23 0.72 -8.07
C ALA A 249 -4.73 0.94 -7.80
N TRP A 250 -3.84 0.31 -8.58
CA TRP A 250 -2.40 0.25 -8.29
C TRP A 250 -1.76 1.58 -7.86
N GLY A 251 -2.07 2.67 -8.58
CA GLY A 251 -1.50 4.01 -8.34
C GLY A 251 -2.35 4.91 -7.44
N ASP A 252 -3.49 4.46 -6.96
CA ASP A 252 -4.41 5.25 -6.13
C ASP A 252 -3.89 5.37 -4.69
N LEU A 253 -4.17 6.51 -4.07
CA LEU A 253 -3.83 6.84 -2.70
C LEU A 253 -5.07 7.24 -1.91
N ASP A 254 -5.28 6.61 -0.75
CA ASP A 254 -6.38 6.93 0.15
C ASP A 254 -5.84 7.65 1.39
N PHE A 255 -6.08 8.95 1.49
CA PHE A 255 -5.47 9.83 2.48
C PHE A 255 -6.29 9.91 3.76
N THR A 256 -5.70 10.38 4.85
CA THR A 256 -6.49 10.92 5.96
C THR A 256 -7.22 12.20 5.54
N PRO A 257 -8.26 12.64 6.30
CA PRO A 257 -8.93 13.92 6.04
C PRO A 257 -7.94 15.11 6.05
N THR A 258 -6.99 15.10 6.99
CA THR A 258 -5.93 16.11 7.04
C THR A 258 -5.04 16.08 5.80
N GLY A 259 -4.66 14.90 5.30
CA GLY A 259 -3.88 14.78 4.07
C GLY A 259 -4.63 15.28 2.83
N PHE A 260 -5.86 14.81 2.62
CA PHE A 260 -6.66 15.16 1.44
C PHE A 260 -7.02 16.64 1.38
N SER A 261 -7.38 17.24 2.52
CA SER A 261 -7.76 18.66 2.60
C SER A 261 -6.65 19.63 2.18
N GLN A 262 -5.38 19.21 2.22
CA GLN A 262 -4.28 20.00 1.69
C GLN A 262 -4.23 20.02 0.16
N LEU A 263 -4.74 18.98 -0.49
CA LEU A 263 -4.76 18.83 -1.96
C LEU A 263 -6.00 19.45 -2.58
N ALA A 264 -7.18 19.25 -1.98
CA ALA A 264 -8.45 19.77 -2.48
C ALA A 264 -9.49 19.91 -1.35
N ASP A 265 -10.60 20.58 -1.68
CA ASP A 265 -11.77 20.61 -0.80
C ASP A 265 -12.34 19.20 -0.60
N MET A 266 -12.66 18.84 0.66
CA MET A 266 -13.18 17.53 1.03
C MET A 266 -14.48 17.16 0.28
N SER A 267 -15.30 18.15 -0.12
CA SER A 267 -16.53 17.92 -0.90
C SER A 267 -16.29 17.28 -2.26
N LYS A 268 -15.05 17.28 -2.76
CA LYS A 268 -14.71 16.59 -4.01
C LYS A 268 -14.79 15.07 -3.87
N GLY A 269 -14.49 14.50 -2.70
CA GLY A 269 -14.54 13.06 -2.43
C GLY A 269 -13.45 12.23 -3.13
N ARG A 270 -13.18 12.52 -4.40
CA ARG A 270 -12.21 11.84 -5.25
C ARG A 270 -11.56 12.82 -6.21
N LEU A 271 -10.25 12.68 -6.45
CA LEU A 271 -9.47 13.52 -7.35
C LEU A 271 -8.83 12.67 -8.44
N ASP A 272 -9.06 12.99 -9.70
CA ASP A 272 -8.44 12.33 -10.85
C ASP A 272 -7.13 13.00 -11.27
N GLY A 273 -6.08 12.23 -11.54
CA GLY A 273 -4.80 12.77 -12.00
C GLY A 273 -3.88 13.22 -10.85
N LEU A 274 -3.98 12.55 -9.70
CA LEU A 274 -2.98 12.60 -8.65
C LEU A 274 -1.65 12.08 -9.20
N LYS A 275 -0.56 12.76 -8.88
CA LYS A 275 0.79 12.32 -9.20
C LYS A 275 1.59 12.14 -7.94
N TRP A 276 2.35 11.08 -7.82
CA TRP A 276 3.16 10.89 -6.63
C TRP A 276 4.44 10.12 -6.89
N SER A 277 5.35 10.17 -5.92
CA SER A 277 6.61 9.44 -5.95
C SER A 277 7.08 9.11 -4.55
N TRP A 278 7.89 8.06 -4.40
CA TRP A 278 8.55 7.78 -3.14
C TRP A 278 9.59 8.85 -2.84
N ILE A 279 9.66 9.27 -1.59
CA ILE A 279 10.76 10.10 -1.09
C ILE A 279 11.90 9.16 -0.70
N GLY A 280 13.06 9.33 -1.34
CA GLY A 280 14.17 8.39 -1.31
C GLY A 280 13.99 7.23 -2.29
N SER A 281 14.77 6.16 -2.12
CA SER A 281 14.62 4.92 -2.88
C SER A 281 13.26 4.29 -2.64
N ALA A 282 12.64 3.63 -3.61
CA ALA A 282 11.43 2.83 -3.34
C ALA A 282 11.69 1.79 -2.22
N PRO A 283 10.63 1.33 -1.51
CA PRO A 283 10.74 0.29 -0.49
C PRO A 283 11.39 -1.01 -1.00
#